data_AF-A0A525CXN3-F1
#
_entry.id   AF-A0A525CXN3-F1
#
_cell.length_a   1.000
_cell.length_b   1.000
_cell.length_c   1.000
_cell.angle_alpha   90.00
_cell.angle_beta   90.00
_cell.angle_gamma   90.00
#
_symmetry.space_group_name_H-M   'P 1'
#
loop_
_entity.id
_entity.type
_entity.pdbx_description
1 polymer ?
#
loop_
_entity_poly.entity_id
_entity_poly.type
_entity_poly.pdbx_seq_one_letter_code
_entity_poly.pdbx_strand_id
1 'polypeptide(L)'
;MSILDKIQTDGLILDGAMGSMLIAKGLTGTESAEFWNLTRPETIKEIHQSYYLSGADVASANTFGASPLKLDKMGLGEHAENINRAGVRLARQVCPASGFVAGDMGSIPEMLQP
;
A
#
# COMPACT_ATOMS: atom_id res chain seq x y z
N MET A 1 -11.66 -1.36 20.00
CA MET A 1 -11.97 -2.70 19.47
C MET A 1 -10.76 -3.16 18.68
N SER A 2 -10.25 -4.36 18.94
CA SER A 2 -9.12 -4.92 18.20
C SER A 2 -9.55 -5.39 16.80
N ILE A 3 -8.59 -5.62 15.90
CA ILE A 3 -8.88 -6.23 14.60
C ILE A 3 -9.47 -7.64 14.75
N LEU A 4 -9.05 -8.39 15.77
CA LEU A 4 -9.53 -9.74 16.05
C LEU A 4 -10.99 -9.73 16.53
N ASP A 5 -11.35 -8.76 17.37
CA ASP A 5 -12.72 -8.62 17.87
C ASP A 5 -13.69 -8.34 16.71
N LYS A 6 -13.26 -7.47 15.77
CA LYS A 6 -14.08 -7.07 14.62
C LYS A 6 -14.28 -8.22 13.63
N ILE A 7 -13.25 -9.03 13.37
CA ILE A 7 -13.37 -10.24 12.53
C ILE A 7 -14.40 -11.21 13.10
N GLN A 8 -14.45 -11.37 14.42
CA GLN A 8 -15.37 -12.31 15.07
C GLN A 8 -16.83 -11.85 15.11
N THR A 9 -17.08 -10.55 14.94
CA THR A 9 -18.41 -9.94 15.13
C THR A 9 -19.04 -9.50 13.82
N ASP A 10 -18.36 -8.62 13.09
CA ASP A 10 -18.91 -7.92 11.91
C ASP A 10 -18.25 -8.36 10.59
N GLY A 11 -17.10 -9.05 10.67
CA GLY A 11 -16.21 -9.27 9.53
C GLY A 11 -15.34 -8.04 9.23
N LEU A 12 -14.48 -8.17 8.21
CA LEU A 12 -13.62 -7.08 7.73
C LEU A 12 -13.78 -6.90 6.23
N ILE A 13 -13.92 -5.65 5.80
CA ILE A 13 -13.82 -5.26 4.40
C ILE A 13 -12.40 -4.73 4.15
N LEU A 14 -11.65 -5.44 3.31
CA LEU A 14 -10.37 -4.96 2.80
C LEU A 14 -10.61 -4.00 1.63
N ASP A 15 -9.62 -3.16 1.36
CA ASP A 15 -9.60 -2.28 0.21
C ASP A 15 -9.45 -3.03 -1.13
N GLY A 16 -9.47 -2.25 -2.21
CA GLY A 16 -9.32 -2.76 -3.57
C GLY A 16 -7.92 -2.58 -4.14
N ALA A 17 -7.81 -2.72 -5.46
CA ALA A 17 -6.53 -2.66 -6.17
C ALA A 17 -5.92 -1.25 -6.22
N MET A 18 -4.79 -1.04 -5.50
CA MET A 18 -3.96 0.16 -5.59
C MET A 18 -3.49 0.45 -7.03
N GLY A 19 -2.99 -0.56 -7.75
CA GLY A 19 -2.47 -0.40 -9.11
C GLY A 19 -3.52 0.14 -10.09
N SER A 20 -4.75 -0.37 -10.04
CA SER A 20 -5.85 0.10 -10.89
C SER A 20 -6.21 1.56 -10.61
N MET A 21 -6.19 1.97 -9.33
CA MET A 21 -6.46 3.35 -8.93
C MET A 21 -5.35 4.31 -9.35
N LEU A 22 -4.09 3.87 -9.31
CA LEU A 22 -2.96 4.64 -9.83
C LEU A 22 -3.10 4.88 -11.34
N ILE A 23 -3.40 3.83 -12.10
CA ILE A 23 -3.65 3.93 -13.54
C ILE A 23 -4.81 4.89 -13.83
N ALA A 24 -5.91 4.80 -13.09
CA ALA A 24 -7.07 5.70 -13.24
C ALA A 24 -6.73 7.18 -12.94
N LYS A 25 -5.72 7.44 -12.10
CA LYS A 25 -5.19 8.78 -11.82
C LYS A 25 -4.08 9.22 -12.79
N GLY A 26 -3.82 8.46 -13.86
CA GLY A 26 -2.80 8.77 -14.87
C GLY A 26 -1.37 8.43 -14.44
N LEU A 27 -1.19 7.74 -13.32
CA LEU A 27 0.11 7.26 -12.87
C LEU A 27 0.38 5.91 -13.55
N THR A 28 0.88 6.02 -14.77
CA THR A 28 1.26 4.89 -15.64
C THR A 28 2.71 5.03 -16.03
N GLY A 29 3.40 3.92 -16.29
CA GLY A 29 4.75 3.93 -16.85
C GLY A 29 5.66 2.89 -16.23
N THR A 30 6.96 3.15 -16.30
CA THR A 30 8.01 2.25 -15.84
C THR A 30 8.55 2.63 -14.46
N GLU A 31 8.00 3.65 -13.79
CA GLU A 31 8.35 4.00 -12.41
C GLU A 31 7.75 3.00 -11.41
N SER A 32 8.36 2.85 -10.24
CA SER A 32 7.84 1.99 -9.18
C SER A 32 6.62 2.66 -8.59
N ALA A 33 5.52 1.91 -8.48
CA ALA A 33 4.31 2.39 -7.83
C ALA A 33 4.59 2.82 -6.38
N GLU A 34 5.50 2.11 -5.70
CA GLU A 34 5.90 2.36 -4.33
C GLU A 34 6.79 3.62 -4.22
N PHE A 35 7.60 3.92 -5.22
CA PHE A 35 8.39 5.16 -5.26
C PHE A 35 7.50 6.42 -5.23
N TRP A 36 6.28 6.32 -5.77
CA TRP A 36 5.29 7.40 -5.67
C TRP A 36 4.83 7.70 -4.23
N ASN A 37 5.14 6.86 -3.25
CA ASN A 37 4.99 7.22 -1.83
C ASN A 37 5.84 8.43 -1.45
N LEU A 38 6.99 8.63 -2.12
CA LEU A 38 7.89 9.76 -1.88
C LEU A 38 7.60 10.92 -2.82
N THR A 39 7.31 10.62 -4.09
CA THR A 39 7.22 11.66 -5.14
C THR A 39 5.80 12.15 -5.42
N ARG A 40 4.76 11.37 -5.09
CA ARG A 40 3.34 11.69 -5.29
C ARG A 40 2.47 11.38 -4.06
N PRO A 41 2.86 11.82 -2.84
CA PRO A 41 2.21 11.42 -1.60
C PRO A 41 0.72 11.78 -1.51
N GLU A 42 0.31 12.92 -2.09
CA GLU A 42 -1.09 13.34 -2.10
C GLU A 42 -1.97 12.36 -2.88
N THR A 43 -1.52 11.91 -4.06
CA THR A 43 -2.22 10.92 -4.87
C THR A 43 -2.41 9.60 -4.11
N ILE A 44 -1.39 9.12 -3.40
CA ILE A 44 -1.47 7.89 -2.61
C ILE A 44 -2.48 8.06 -1.46
N LYS A 45 -2.45 9.19 -0.75
CA LYS A 45 -3.43 9.49 0.31
C LYS A 45 -4.85 9.53 -0.21
N GLU A 46 -5.08 10.19 -1.35
CA GLU A 46 -6.41 10.25 -1.98
C GLU A 46 -6.95 8.85 -2.29
N ILE A 47 -6.11 7.93 -2.78
CA ILE A 47 -6.52 6.55 -3.05
C ILE A 47 -6.93 5.84 -1.76
N HIS A 48 -6.07 5.87 -0.72
CA HIS A 48 -6.42 5.27 0.58
C HIS A 48 -7.69 5.88 1.18
N GLN A 49 -7.81 7.21 1.13
CA GLN A 49 -8.99 7.93 1.60
C GLN A 49 -10.25 7.49 0.85
N SER A 50 -10.17 7.30 -0.47
CA SER A 50 -11.30 6.84 -1.28
C SER A 50 -11.80 5.45 -0.86
N TYR A 51 -10.90 4.55 -0.46
CA TYR A 51 -11.28 3.23 0.04
C TYR A 51 -11.95 3.30 1.40
N TYR A 52 -11.41 4.07 2.35
CA TYR A 52 -12.06 4.27 3.64
C TYR A 52 -13.43 4.94 3.51
N LEU A 53 -13.58 5.94 2.63
CA LEU A 53 -14.87 6.58 2.34
C LEU A 53 -15.87 5.63 1.66
N SER A 54 -15.38 4.61 0.97
CA SER A 54 -16.20 3.56 0.35
C SER A 54 -16.55 2.41 1.29
N GLY A 55 -16.11 2.47 2.56
CA GLY A 55 -16.44 1.48 3.59
C GLY A 55 -15.38 0.42 3.84
N ALA A 56 -14.16 0.57 3.31
CA ALA A 56 -13.06 -0.33 3.70
C ALA A 56 -12.72 -0.14 5.18
N ASP A 57 -12.56 -1.25 5.89
CA ASP A 57 -12.05 -1.27 7.27
C ASP A 57 -10.52 -1.28 7.29
N VAL A 58 -9.90 -1.89 6.29
CA VAL A 58 -8.45 -2.08 6.18
C VAL A 58 -7.97 -1.54 4.84
N ALA A 59 -6.97 -0.66 4.86
CA ALA A 59 -6.24 -0.29 3.65
C ALA A 59 -4.88 -1.00 3.60
N SER A 60 -4.55 -1.56 2.46
CA SER A 60 -3.25 -2.13 2.14
C SER A 60 -2.31 -0.98 1.77
N ALA A 61 -1.25 -0.77 2.54
CA ALA A 61 -0.26 0.25 2.24
C ALA A 61 0.33 0.02 0.84
N ASN A 62 0.69 1.09 0.12
CA ASN A 62 1.31 0.99 -1.20
C ASN A 62 2.77 0.49 -1.10
N THR A 63 2.94 -0.77 -0.72
CA THR A 63 4.23 -1.41 -0.38
C THR A 63 4.40 -2.79 -1.00
N PHE A 64 3.46 -3.28 -1.82
CA PHE A 64 3.49 -4.62 -2.41
C PHE A 64 4.84 -4.97 -3.03
N GLY A 65 5.41 -4.08 -3.85
CA GLY A 65 6.71 -4.27 -4.49
C GLY A 65 7.89 -3.62 -3.78
N ALA A 66 7.72 -3.08 -2.57
CA ALA A 66 8.74 -2.31 -1.86
C ALA A 66 9.82 -3.19 -1.17
N SER A 67 10.20 -4.31 -1.77
CA SER A 67 11.33 -5.11 -1.29
C SER A 67 12.64 -4.59 -1.91
N PRO A 68 13.77 -4.66 -1.19
CA PRO A 68 15.07 -4.27 -1.76
C PRO A 68 15.35 -4.95 -3.09
N LEU A 69 15.10 -6.27 -3.19
CA LEU A 69 15.33 -7.07 -4.40
C LEU A 69 14.53 -6.57 -5.62
N LYS A 70 13.28 -6.17 -5.41
CA LYS A 70 12.43 -5.70 -6.52
C LYS A 70 12.73 -4.25 -6.89
N LEU A 71 12.99 -3.40 -5.90
CA LEU A 71 13.36 -1.99 -6.09
C LEU A 71 14.75 -1.83 -6.73
N ASP A 72 15.67 -2.76 -6.48
CA ASP A 72 17.03 -2.72 -7.04
C ASP A 72 17.04 -2.82 -8.58
N LYS A 73 16.04 -3.49 -9.17
CA LYS A 73 15.82 -3.50 -10.63
C LYS A 73 15.62 -2.11 -11.24
N MET A 74 15.37 -1.12 -10.39
CA MET A 74 15.12 0.28 -10.74
C MET A 74 16.13 1.22 -10.07
N GLY A 75 17.18 0.69 -9.45
CA GLY A 75 18.19 1.46 -8.71
C GLY A 75 17.68 2.06 -7.40
N LEU A 76 16.59 1.52 -6.82
CA LEU A 76 15.93 2.04 -5.62
C LEU A 76 16.10 1.13 -4.39
N GLY A 77 16.92 0.08 -4.47
CA GLY A 77 17.05 -0.95 -3.43
C GLY A 77 17.40 -0.39 -2.05
N GLU A 78 18.36 0.54 -1.98
CA GLU A 78 18.78 1.20 -0.73
C GLU A 78 17.70 2.11 -0.12
N HIS A 79 16.69 2.50 -0.90
CA HIS A 79 15.59 3.35 -0.44
C HIS A 79 14.38 2.55 0.05
N ALA A 80 14.44 1.22 0.06
CA ALA A 80 13.31 0.35 0.42
C ALA A 80 12.68 0.73 1.77
N GLU A 81 13.48 0.96 2.82
CA GLU A 81 12.94 1.33 4.14
C GLU A 81 12.19 2.67 4.08
N ASN A 82 12.77 3.68 3.44
CA ASN A 82 12.17 5.01 3.33
C ASN A 82 10.85 4.96 2.53
N ILE A 83 10.82 4.18 1.46
CA ILE A 83 9.64 3.95 0.63
C ILE A 83 8.53 3.25 1.43
N ASN A 84 8.85 2.20 2.19
CA ASN A 84 7.89 1.49 3.04
C ASN A 84 7.34 2.38 4.15
N ARG A 85 8.22 3.10 4.87
CA ARG A 85 7.81 4.03 5.93
C ARG A 85 6.88 5.11 5.39
N ALA A 86 7.16 5.63 4.19
CA ALA A 86 6.29 6.59 3.54
C ALA A 86 4.93 5.99 3.19
N GLY A 87 4.88 4.81 2.56
CA GLY A 87 3.62 4.14 2.20
C GLY A 87 2.71 3.91 3.40
N VAL A 88 3.25 3.31 4.48
CA VAL A 88 2.49 3.07 5.72
C VAL A 88 2.04 4.38 6.37
N ARG A 89 2.91 5.40 6.40
CA ARG A 89 2.59 6.72 6.97
C ARG A 89 1.43 7.37 6.23
N LEU A 90 1.41 7.32 4.90
CA LEU A 90 0.37 7.94 4.08
C LEU A 90 -0.98 7.26 4.29
N ALA A 91 -1.02 5.92 4.30
CA ALA A 91 -2.23 5.16 4.65
C ALA A 91 -2.72 5.51 6.06
N ARG A 92 -1.80 5.59 7.04
CA ARG A 92 -2.15 5.92 8.43
C ARG A 92 -2.70 7.34 8.59
N GLN A 93 -2.20 8.32 7.83
CA GLN A 93 -2.65 9.72 7.91
C GLN A 93 -4.13 9.90 7.54
N VAL A 94 -4.68 9.05 6.68
CA VAL A 94 -6.09 9.11 6.26
C VAL A 94 -6.94 7.98 6.85
N CYS A 95 -6.34 7.13 7.67
CA CYS A 95 -7.01 6.02 8.32
C CYS A 95 -7.95 6.53 9.42
N PRO A 96 -9.26 6.18 9.40
CA PRO A 96 -10.18 6.54 10.47
C PRO A 96 -9.80 5.83 11.77
N ALA A 97 -10.29 6.35 12.91
CA ALA A 97 -9.98 5.78 14.23
C ALA A 97 -10.40 4.31 14.39
N SER A 98 -11.44 3.88 13.67
CA SER A 98 -11.92 2.49 13.63
C SER A 98 -11.26 1.62 12.55
N GLY A 99 -10.41 2.22 11.72
CA GLY A 99 -9.78 1.55 10.58
C GLY A 99 -8.40 0.98 10.91
N PHE A 100 -7.93 0.12 10.01
CA PHE A 100 -6.63 -0.53 10.10
C PHE A 100 -5.81 -0.27 8.84
N VAL A 101 -4.49 -0.42 8.97
CA VAL A 101 -3.54 -0.35 7.86
C VAL A 101 -2.77 -1.67 7.87
N ALA A 102 -2.76 -2.35 6.73
CA ALA A 102 -1.96 -3.55 6.51
C ALA A 102 -0.69 -3.18 5.75
N GLY A 103 0.46 -3.70 6.20
CA GLY A 103 1.67 -3.68 5.39
C GLY A 103 1.53 -4.74 4.29
N ASP A 104 1.49 -4.30 3.04
CA ASP A 104 1.36 -5.22 1.91
C ASP A 104 2.74 -5.65 1.44
N MET A 105 2.98 -6.96 1.39
CA MET A 105 4.26 -7.55 1.00
C MET A 105 4.04 -8.58 -0.11
N GLY A 106 4.47 -8.22 -1.31
CA GLY A 106 4.45 -9.11 -2.46
C GLY A 106 5.61 -10.12 -2.45
N SER A 107 5.62 -10.97 -3.47
CA SER A 107 6.68 -11.96 -3.66
C SER A 107 8.00 -11.30 -4.06
N ILE A 108 9.10 -12.05 -3.86
CA ILE A 108 10.37 -11.73 -4.49
C ILE A 108 10.29 -11.95 -6.01
N PRO A 109 11.14 -11.26 -6.81
CA PRO A 109 11.16 -11.44 -8.24
C PRO A 109 11.73 -12.79 -8.72
N GLU A 110 12.54 -13.45 -7.90
CA GLU A 110 13.21 -14.70 -8.24
C GLU A 110 12.33 -15.92 -7.98
N MET A 111 12.39 -16.90 -8.87
CA MET A 111 11.85 -18.23 -8.60
C MET A 111 12.83 -19.00 -7.74
N LEU A 112 12.40 -19.41 -6.54
CA LEU A 112 13.19 -20.27 -5.67
C LEU A 112 13.15 -21.72 -6.17
N GLN A 113 14.22 -22.47 -5.91
CA GLN A 113 14.19 -23.91 -6.13
C GLN A 113 13.23 -24.57 -5.12
N PRO A 114 12.45 -25.58 -5.55
CA PRO A 114 11.49 -26.28 -4.70
C PRO A 114 12.16 -27.09 -3.59
#